data_AF-A0A7W4C5N3-F1
#
_entry.id   AF-A0A7W4C5N3-F1
#
_cell.length_a   1.000
_cell.length_b   1.000
_cell.length_c   1.000
_cell.angle_alpha   90.00
_cell.angle_beta   90.00
_cell.angle_gamma   90.00
#
_symmetry.space_group_name_H-M   'P 1'
#
loop_
_entity.id
_entity.type
_entity.pdbx_description
1 polymer ?
#
loop_
_entity_poly.entity_id
_entity_poly.type
_entity_poly.pdbx_seq_one_letter_code
_entity_poly.pdbx_strand_id
1 'polypeptide(L)'
;MDNIIIDNVLIVALITALGNILTAAVPSLVTYLLGRKVFNQRKLQEKLNIALTDLQYMLMVEELHCREHLSDVGQTKRQTIRNCVKNESNLSWSGKFTLSRINKELTRNCSLTNGNKLTRPSRYYSRY
;
A
#
# COMPACT_ATOMS: atom_id res chain seq x y z
N MET A 1 -44.35 46.77 24.78
CA MET A 1 -44.22 45.78 23.69
C MET A 1 -42.80 45.71 23.13
N ASP A 2 -41.93 46.71 23.39
CA ASP A 2 -40.59 46.79 22.79
C ASP A 2 -39.58 45.78 23.34
N ASN A 3 -39.67 45.40 24.62
CA ASN A 3 -38.77 44.41 25.23
C ASN A 3 -38.86 43.02 24.59
N ILE A 4 -40.07 42.61 24.19
CA ILE A 4 -40.32 41.29 23.55
C ILE A 4 -39.69 41.24 22.15
N ILE A 5 -39.62 42.38 21.46
CA ILE A 5 -39.05 42.47 20.12
C ILE A 5 -37.52 42.37 20.20
N ILE A 6 -36.90 43.02 21.21
CA ILE A 6 -35.45 42.99 21.42
C ILE A 6 -34.97 41.58 21.78
N ASP A 7 -35.68 40.88 22.67
CA ASP A 7 -35.33 39.51 23.05
C ASP A 7 -35.41 38.54 21.86
N ASN A 8 -36.44 38.68 21.03
CA ASN A 8 -36.59 37.87 19.82
C ASN A 8 -35.47 38.13 18.80
N VAL A 9 -35.09 39.40 18.60
CA VAL A 9 -33.98 39.77 17.70
C VAL A 9 -32.65 39.21 18.20
N LEU A 10 -32.40 39.24 19.51
CA LEU A 10 -31.17 38.74 20.12
C LEU A 10 -31.08 37.21 20.01
N ILE A 11 -32.18 36.49 20.24
CA ILE A 11 -32.25 35.03 20.06
C ILE A 11 -31.99 34.64 18.60
N VAL A 12 -32.59 35.35 17.64
CA VAL A 12 -32.38 35.10 16.21
C VAL A 12 -30.92 35.35 15.80
N ALA A 13 -30.32 36.44 16.28
CA ALA A 13 -28.91 36.76 16.02
C ALA A 13 -27.96 35.69 16.60
N LEU A 14 -28.28 35.15 17.78
CA LEU A 14 -27.48 34.11 18.42
C LEU A 14 -27.58 32.77 17.69
N ILE A 15 -28.80 32.37 17.27
CA ILE A 15 -29.02 31.13 16.50
C ILE A 15 -28.34 31.22 15.13
N THR A 16 -28.42 32.37 14.46
CA THR A 16 -27.78 32.56 13.14
C THR A 16 -26.26 32.56 13.23
N ALA A 17 -25.67 33.19 14.24
CA ALA A 17 -24.23 33.14 14.48
C ALA A 17 -23.75 31.70 14.75
N LEU A 18 -24.45 30.95 15.62
CA LEU A 18 -24.14 29.55 15.90
C LEU A 18 -24.33 28.65 14.67
N GLY A 19 -25.40 28.87 13.90
CA GLY A 19 -25.66 28.15 12.65
C GLY A 19 -24.54 28.31 11.64
N ASN A 20 -24.00 29.53 11.49
CA ASN A 20 -22.88 29.80 10.59
C ASN A 20 -21.59 29.09 11.04
N ILE A 21 -21.29 29.10 12.34
CA ILE A 21 -20.11 28.41 12.89
C ILE A 21 -20.22 26.90 12.69
N LEU A 22 -21.37 26.30 13.00
CA LEU A 22 -21.60 24.86 12.84
C LEU A 22 -21.53 24.44 11.37
N THR A 23 -22.06 25.27 10.46
CA THR A 23 -22.04 25.00 9.02
C THR A 23 -20.61 24.96 8.47
N ALA A 24 -19.69 25.77 9.00
CA ALA A 24 -18.27 25.70 8.65
C ALA A 24 -17.52 24.56 9.36
N ALA A 25 -17.89 24.25 10.61
CA ALA A 25 -17.20 23.26 11.43
C ALA A 25 -17.44 21.80 10.98
N VAL A 26 -18.67 21.47 10.58
CA VAL A 26 -19.05 20.09 10.21
C VAL A 26 -18.28 19.59 8.98
N PRO A 27 -18.22 20.31 7.85
CA PRO A 27 -17.42 19.88 6.69
C PRO A 27 -15.94 19.75 7.02
N SER A 28 -15.39 20.68 7.81
CA SER A 28 -13.98 20.65 8.22
C SER A 28 -13.64 19.37 8.99
N LEU A 29 -14.48 18.99 9.96
CA LEU A 29 -14.29 17.78 10.75
C LEU A 29 -14.40 16.51 9.89
N VAL A 30 -15.39 16.45 8.99
CA VAL A 30 -15.58 15.31 8.08
C VAL A 30 -14.39 15.17 7.15
N THR A 31 -13.92 16.25 6.54
CA THR A 31 -12.74 16.25 5.67
C THR A 31 -11.48 15.84 6.42
N TYR A 32 -11.31 16.26 7.67
CA TYR A 32 -10.18 15.85 8.50
C TYR A 32 -10.18 14.34 8.77
N LEU A 33 -11.32 13.76 9.16
CA LEU A 33 -11.45 12.33 9.42
C LEU A 33 -11.22 11.49 8.17
N LEU A 34 -11.84 11.89 7.04
CA LEU A 34 -11.66 11.21 5.75
C LEU A 34 -10.23 11.35 5.25
N GLY A 35 -9.65 12.54 5.35
CA GLY A 35 -8.27 12.83 4.94
C GLY A 35 -7.27 11.95 5.67
N ARG A 36 -7.42 11.79 6.99
CA ARG A 36 -6.55 10.90 7.80
C ARG A 36 -6.67 9.44 7.37
N LYS A 37 -7.89 8.96 7.11
CA LYS A 37 -8.13 7.58 6.66
C LYS A 37 -7.49 7.32 5.29
N VAL A 38 -7.72 8.20 4.33
CA VAL A 38 -7.15 8.09 2.98
C VAL A 38 -5.63 8.15 3.02
N PHE A 39 -5.07 9.07 3.81
CA PHE A 39 -3.62 9.21 3.93
C PHE A 39 -2.96 7.96 4.54
N ASN A 40 -3.56 7.39 5.58
CA ASN A 40 -3.08 6.14 6.17
C ASN A 40 -3.17 4.96 5.19
N GLN A 41 -4.25 4.89 4.40
CA GLN A 41 -4.37 3.86 3.35
C GLN A 41 -3.30 4.00 2.28
N ARG A 42 -3.01 5.23 1.82
CA ARG A 42 -1.94 5.48 0.83
C ARG A 42 -0.57 5.10 1.39
N LYS A 43 -0.27 5.47 2.64
CA LYS A 43 0.97 5.05 3.31
C LYS A 43 1.08 3.53 3.42
N LEU A 44 -0.02 2.85 3.73
CA LEU A 44 -0.02 1.39 3.81
C LEU A 44 0.19 0.73 2.45
N GLN A 45 -0.42 1.29 1.39
CA GLN A 45 -0.21 0.84 0.01
C GLN A 45 1.23 1.06 -0.45
N GLU A 46 1.85 2.18 -0.09
CA GLU A 46 3.25 2.47 -0.39
C GLU A 46 4.18 1.45 0.28
N LYS A 47 3.99 1.19 1.58
CA LYS A 47 4.73 0.14 2.31
C LYS A 47 4.54 -1.24 1.69
N LEU A 48 3.31 -1.56 1.25
CA LEU A 48 3.02 -2.82 0.58
C LEU A 48 3.78 -2.92 -0.74
N ASN A 49 3.82 -1.86 -1.55
CA ASN A 49 4.56 -1.85 -2.81
C ASN A 49 6.05 -2.07 -2.59
N ILE A 50 6.65 -1.38 -1.61
CA ILE A 50 8.07 -1.56 -1.25
C ILE A 50 8.32 -3.03 -0.87
N ALA A 51 7.51 -3.58 0.04
CA ALA A 51 7.65 -4.97 0.47
C ALA A 51 7.49 -5.98 -0.69
N LEU A 52 6.59 -5.70 -1.64
CA LEU A 52 6.42 -6.53 -2.83
C LEU A 52 7.63 -6.49 -3.76
N THR A 53 8.23 -5.30 -3.95
CA THR A 53 9.44 -5.13 -4.74
C THR A 53 10.64 -5.82 -4.10
N ASP A 54 10.82 -5.71 -2.79
CA ASP A 54 11.87 -6.41 -2.06
C ASP A 54 11.71 -7.93 -2.17
N LEU A 55 10.47 -8.43 -2.02
CA LEU A 55 10.20 -9.85 -2.15
C LEU A 55 10.42 -10.36 -3.59
N GLN A 56 10.13 -9.54 -4.59
CA GLN A 56 10.47 -9.84 -5.99
C GLN A 56 11.99 -9.95 -6.19
N TYR A 57 12.76 -9.02 -5.62
CA TYR A 57 14.22 -9.06 -5.68
C TYR A 57 14.76 -10.35 -5.04
N MET A 58 14.32 -10.69 -3.83
CA MET A 58 14.77 -11.90 -3.12
C MET A 58 14.43 -13.19 -3.89
N LEU A 59 13.26 -13.25 -4.51
CA LEU A 59 12.88 -14.38 -5.37
C LEU A 59 13.77 -14.50 -6.62
N MET A 60 14.15 -13.38 -7.22
CA MET A 60 15.04 -13.37 -8.37
C MET A 60 16.47 -13.79 -8.00
N VAL A 61 16.96 -13.35 -6.83
CA VAL A 61 18.25 -13.78 -6.27
C VAL A 61 18.25 -15.29 -6.03
N GLU A 62 17.19 -15.84 -5.45
CA GLU A 62 17.05 -17.30 -5.28
C GLU A 62 17.08 -18.03 -6.63
N GLU A 63 16.39 -17.51 -7.64
CA GLU A 63 16.36 -18.10 -8.99
C GLU A 63 17.74 -18.12 -9.63
N LEU A 64 18.48 -17.01 -9.56
CA LEU A 64 19.84 -16.91 -10.09
C LEU A 64 20.82 -17.82 -9.34
N HIS A 65 20.75 -17.86 -8.01
CA HIS A 65 21.57 -18.79 -7.22
C HIS A 65 21.28 -20.26 -7.55
N CYS A 66 20.00 -20.61 -7.74
CA CYS A 66 19.64 -21.97 -8.16
C CYS A 66 20.19 -22.30 -9.55
N ARG A 67 20.23 -21.31 -10.47
CA ARG A 67 20.79 -21.47 -11.81
C ARG A 67 22.30 -21.69 -11.77
N GLU A 68 23.03 -20.89 -11.00
CA GLU A 68 24.49 -21.06 -10.83
C GLU A 68 24.81 -22.42 -10.19
N HIS A 69 24.09 -22.79 -9.14
CA HIS A 69 24.31 -24.09 -8.48
C HIS A 69 23.98 -25.28 -9.41
N LEU A 70 23.03 -25.13 -10.32
CA LEU A 70 22.73 -26.12 -11.35
C LEU A 70 23.89 -26.25 -12.34
N SER A 71 24.50 -25.14 -12.75
CA SER A 71 25.68 -25.13 -13.61
C SER A 71 26.90 -25.78 -12.96
N ASP A 72 27.10 -25.55 -11.65
CA ASP A 72 28.27 -26.05 -10.93
C ASP A 72 28.15 -27.49 -10.45
N VAL A 73 26.97 -27.89 -9.97
CA VAL A 73 26.74 -29.17 -9.26
C VAL A 73 25.81 -30.12 -10.04
N GLY A 74 25.18 -29.64 -11.12
CA GLY A 74 24.27 -30.44 -11.94
C GLY A 74 22.90 -30.69 -11.33
N GLN A 75 22.61 -30.14 -10.14
CA GLN A 75 21.31 -30.30 -9.45
C GLN A 75 20.86 -29.01 -8.75
N THR A 76 19.56 -28.72 -8.81
CA THR A 76 18.97 -27.62 -8.03
C THR A 76 18.67 -28.06 -6.59
N LYS A 77 19.18 -27.34 -5.59
CA LYS A 77 18.93 -27.62 -4.16
C LYS A 77 17.85 -26.73 -3.54
N ARG A 78 17.00 -26.13 -4.38
CA ARG A 78 15.99 -25.14 -3.97
C ARG A 78 15.07 -25.65 -2.86
N GLN A 79 14.49 -26.84 -3.04
CA GLN A 79 13.55 -27.41 -2.08
C GLN A 79 14.25 -27.79 -0.78
N THR A 80 15.47 -28.30 -0.87
CA THR A 80 16.31 -28.65 0.29
C THR A 80 16.60 -27.42 1.14
N ILE A 81 17.05 -26.33 0.52
CA ILE A 81 17.33 -25.06 1.23
C ILE A 81 16.06 -24.52 1.88
N ARG A 82 14.92 -24.54 1.18
CA ARG A 82 13.63 -24.10 1.77
C ARG A 82 13.22 -24.93 2.97
N ASN A 83 13.46 -26.24 2.94
CA ASN A 83 13.19 -27.13 4.06
C ASN A 83 14.15 -26.86 5.23
N CYS A 84 15.45 -26.64 4.96
CA CYS A 84 16.42 -26.24 5.97
C CYS A 84 16.01 -24.93 6.65
N VAL A 85 15.67 -23.89 5.87
CA VAL A 85 15.18 -22.62 6.42
C VAL A 85 13.94 -22.83 7.30
N LYS A 86 12.96 -23.62 6.85
CA LYS A 86 11.76 -23.90 7.64
C LYS A 86 12.10 -24.57 8.98
N ASN A 87 13.06 -25.49 8.99
CA ASN A 87 13.45 -26.25 10.17
C ASN A 87 14.32 -25.43 11.14
N GLU A 88 15.21 -24.59 10.61
CA GLU A 88 16.17 -23.81 11.42
C GLU A 88 15.58 -22.50 11.95
N SER A 89 14.77 -21.81 11.14
CA SER A 89 14.25 -20.48 11.47
C SER A 89 12.81 -20.48 11.96
N ASN A 90 12.11 -21.62 11.92
CA ASN A 90 10.67 -21.76 12.16
C ASN A 90 9.79 -20.83 11.31
N LEU A 91 10.34 -20.24 10.25
CA LEU A 91 9.61 -19.38 9.32
C LEU A 91 8.85 -20.24 8.30
N SER A 92 7.60 -19.87 8.04
CA SER A 92 6.74 -20.55 7.06
C SER A 92 6.58 -19.72 5.79
N TRP A 93 6.94 -20.30 4.65
CA TRP A 93 6.73 -19.68 3.35
C TRP A 93 5.27 -19.86 2.90
N SER A 94 4.52 -18.76 2.76
CA SER A 94 3.09 -18.83 2.42
C SER A 94 2.77 -19.34 1.01
N GLY A 95 3.71 -19.21 0.07
CA GLY A 95 3.53 -19.58 -1.34
C GLY A 95 2.58 -18.66 -2.11
N LYS A 96 2.01 -17.64 -1.46
CA LYS A 96 0.99 -16.76 -2.08
C LYS A 96 1.60 -15.77 -3.07
N PHE A 97 2.84 -15.33 -2.82
CA PHE A 97 3.56 -14.36 -3.63
C PHE A 97 4.56 -15.04 -4.58
N THR A 98 4.08 -15.42 -5.76
CA THR A 98 4.95 -15.82 -6.88
C THR A 98 5.32 -14.59 -7.71
N LEU A 99 6.44 -14.62 -8.45
CA LEU A 99 6.88 -13.51 -9.32
C LEU A 99 5.75 -12.97 -10.20
N SER A 100 4.97 -13.85 -10.83
CA SER A 100 3.82 -13.46 -11.66
C SER A 100 2.71 -12.77 -10.88
N ARG A 101 2.42 -13.23 -9.66
CA ARG A 101 1.39 -12.62 -8.80
C ARG A 101 1.85 -11.26 -8.27
N ILE A 102 3.11 -11.14 -7.88
CA ILE A 102 3.71 -9.88 -7.43
C ILE A 102 3.65 -8.83 -8.55
N ASN A 103 4.07 -9.19 -9.77
CA ASN A 103 3.96 -8.31 -10.94
C ASN A 103 2.51 -7.87 -11.20
N LYS A 104 1.54 -8.78 -11.04
CA LYS A 104 0.11 -8.46 -11.19
C LYS A 104 -0.38 -7.49 -10.12
N GLU A 105 0.01 -7.68 -8.85
CA GLU A 105 -0.32 -6.76 -7.75
C GLU A 105 0.32 -5.39 -7.96
N LEU A 106 1.61 -5.34 -8.31
CA LEU A 106 2.33 -4.09 -8.58
C LEU A 106 1.70 -3.33 -9.74
N THR A 107 1.32 -4.02 -10.83
CA THR A 107 0.65 -3.40 -11.98
C THR A 107 -0.71 -2.82 -11.58
N ARG A 108 -1.49 -3.55 -10.77
CA ARG A 108 -2.77 -3.05 -10.24
C ARG A 108 -2.58 -1.81 -9.38
N ASN A 109 -1.62 -1.83 -8.46
CA ASN A 109 -1.35 -0.70 -7.58
C ASN A 109 -0.77 0.51 -8.35
N CYS A 110 0.03 0.27 -9.39
CA CYS A 110 0.55 1.32 -10.27
C CYS A 110 -0.54 1.96 -11.13
N SER A 111 -1.50 1.18 -11.66
CA SER A 111 -2.65 1.75 -12.38
C SER A 111 -3.54 2.64 -11.51
N LEU A 112 -3.52 2.45 -10.19
CA LEU A 112 -4.21 3.30 -9.22
C LEU A 112 -3.38 4.52 -8.80
N THR A 113 -2.09 4.56 -9.15
CA THR A 113 -1.12 5.59 -8.74
C THR A 113 -0.41 6.20 -9.96
N ASN A 114 -1.18 6.94 -10.76
CA ASN A 114 -0.72 7.87 -11.81
C ASN A 114 -0.11 7.27 -13.09
N GLY A 115 -0.49 7.85 -14.23
CA GLY A 115 0.33 8.75 -15.07
C GLY A 115 1.86 8.60 -15.23
N ASN A 116 2.54 7.65 -14.61
CA ASN A 116 3.97 7.42 -14.79
C ASN A 116 4.22 5.96 -15.14
N LYS A 117 4.65 5.76 -16.38
CA LYS A 117 4.98 4.47 -16.97
C LYS A 117 6.07 3.81 -16.13
N LEU A 118 5.73 2.71 -15.46
CA LEU A 118 6.75 1.74 -15.04
C LEU A 118 7.31 1.10 -16.31
N THR A 119 8.58 1.38 -16.59
CA THR A 119 9.35 0.60 -17.55
C THR A 119 9.33 -0.85 -17.10
N ARG A 120 8.73 -1.74 -17.91
CA ARG A 120 8.85 -3.19 -17.74
C ARG A 120 10.33 -3.51 -17.46
N PRO A 121 10.68 -4.30 -16.43
CA PRO A 121 12.02 -4.85 -16.38
C PRO A 121 12.21 -5.61 -17.70
N SER A 122 13.25 -5.23 -18.45
CA SER A 122 13.61 -5.89 -19.69
C SER A 122 13.60 -7.39 -19.44
N ARG A 123 12.86 -8.16 -20.25
CA ARG A 123 13.02 -9.63 -20.26
C ARG A 123 14.51 -9.88 -20.41
N TYR A 124 15.16 -10.32 -19.33
CA TYR A 124 16.55 -10.76 -19.36
C TYR A 124 16.57 -12.01 -20.22
N TYR A 125 16.76 -11.83 -21.53
CA TYR A 125 17.33 -12.88 -22.35
C TYR A 125 18.77 -13.02 -21.90
N SER A 126 19.08 -14.13 -21.24
CA SER A 126 20.46 -14.60 -21.09
C SER A 126 21.01 -14.76 -22.50
N ARG A 127 21.83 -13.83 -22.96
CA ARG A 127 22.84 -14.12 -23.98
C ARG A 127 23.97 -14.77 -23.21
N TYR A 128 23.92 -16.08 -23.02
CA TYR A 128 24.98 -17.05 -22.72
C TYR A 128 24.24 -18.35 -22.41
#